data_AF-A0A2D5W862-F1
#
_entry.id   AF-A0A2D5W862-F1
#
_cell.length_a   1.000
_cell.length_b   1.000
_cell.length_c   1.000
_cell.angle_alpha   90.00
_cell.angle_beta   90.00
_cell.angle_gamma   90.00
#
_symmetry.space_group_name_H-M   'P 1'
#
loop_
_entity.id
_entity.type
_entity.pdbx_description
1 polymer ?
#
loop_
_entity_poly.entity_id
_entity_poly.type
_entity_poly.pdbx_seq_one_letter_code
_entity_poly.pdbx_strand_id
1 'polypeptide(L)'
;MGAAPAAPWRGAWRSCSRPRRRHRPFPRLAGTPPAPRLATRPRPAQPSPRPPFHPQTETTQPRPKSHANQRSLHTHAAPLHPMNILLAYSGGLDTSYLTAKLSAEGHAVTAVTVDCGGFSHSEKKAVAARALALGAASHRFVSAKDTLFERVLTHLIAGNVRRGGTYPLCVAAERSIQAELLAQLAVSDGFDALAHGCTAAGNDQVRFEAALWTCAPELTVLAPVRDEAPSRADQRAYLEAGGHALPPAGGEYSINAGLWGLTIGGGVLLDTLEPLPEEAWLWTVPAAPASPAAPAAPASPAPIGPTTISVSFKGGLPTAVDGVAMEPVELIEYLNALAGASGIGRGYHTGDTVLGIKGRIAFEAPAAEVLLTAHGELEKLVLTGDQRFWKDHLAELYGRRLHAGLFHDPLMRNLEALFTSTQERVSGTVMLQVHGAGLLVTGIDTPHSMLAASDARYGERPAAAADPRAAVGLARTMAEPARLFAAAAAPAPEPTNVLSFPAPAPTQVATGVEPQKQNAAVSQIATASPVIEAAMTGSCG
;
A
#
# COMPACT_ATOMS: atom_id res chain seq x y z
N MET A 1 -32.32 26.31 -2.01
CA MET A 1 -33.03 25.68 -0.88
C MET A 1 -32.06 24.73 -0.21
N GLY A 2 -31.89 24.86 1.10
CA GLY A 2 -30.73 24.36 1.85
C GLY A 2 -30.59 22.83 1.84
N ALA A 3 -29.39 22.35 1.51
CA ALA A 3 -28.99 20.96 1.67
C ALA A 3 -28.64 20.72 3.14
N ALA A 4 -29.33 19.78 3.78
CA ALA A 4 -28.97 19.29 5.10
C ALA A 4 -27.69 18.43 4.99
N PRO A 5 -26.74 18.54 5.93
CA PRO A 5 -25.57 17.68 5.93
C PRO A 5 -25.97 16.24 6.26
N ALA A 6 -25.45 15.29 5.47
CA ALA A 6 -25.61 13.86 5.72
C ALA A 6 -24.97 13.50 7.08
N ALA A 7 -25.76 12.90 7.97
CA ALA A 7 -25.27 12.43 9.26
C ALA A 7 -24.32 11.23 9.04
N PRO A 8 -23.17 11.16 9.73
CA PRO A 8 -22.28 10.02 9.63
C PRO A 8 -22.94 8.77 10.21
N TRP A 9 -23.11 7.75 9.37
CA TRP A 9 -23.60 6.44 9.78
C TRP A 9 -22.55 5.76 10.67
N ARG A 10 -22.87 5.60 11.95
CA ARG A 10 -22.10 4.74 12.87
C ARG A 10 -22.43 3.29 12.54
N GLY A 11 -21.67 2.69 11.64
CA GLY A 11 -21.65 1.24 11.46
C GLY A 11 -21.42 0.56 12.80
N ALA A 12 -22.35 -0.31 13.18
CA ALA A 12 -22.39 -0.97 14.47
C ALA A 12 -21.22 -1.97 14.63
N TRP A 13 -20.09 -1.49 15.14
CA TRP A 13 -19.11 -2.32 15.83
C TRP A 13 -19.24 -2.05 17.33
N ARG A 14 -19.95 -2.93 18.03
CA ARG A 14 -20.06 -2.89 19.50
C ARG A 14 -18.68 -3.14 20.09
N SER A 15 -18.00 -2.08 20.54
CA SER A 15 -16.88 -2.23 21.46
C SER A 15 -17.42 -2.66 22.83
N CYS A 16 -17.00 -3.83 23.30
CA CYS A 16 -17.25 -4.28 24.66
C CYS A 16 -16.39 -3.43 25.61
N SER A 17 -16.88 -2.25 25.99
CA SER A 17 -16.32 -1.43 27.06
C SER A 17 -17.23 -1.51 28.29
N ARG A 18 -16.76 -2.22 29.32
CA ARG A 18 -17.41 -2.25 30.65
C ARG A 18 -17.37 -0.84 31.28
N PRO A 19 -18.37 -0.45 32.09
CA PRO A 19 -18.44 0.90 32.64
C PRO A 19 -17.35 1.15 33.70
N ARG A 20 -16.74 2.33 33.62
CA ARG A 20 -15.78 2.88 34.59
C ARG A 20 -16.39 2.88 36.01
N ARG A 21 -15.79 2.11 36.92
CA ARG A 21 -15.99 2.31 38.37
C ARG A 21 -15.28 3.60 38.79
N ARG A 22 -16.00 4.46 39.51
CA ARG A 22 -15.47 5.66 40.17
C ARG A 22 -14.44 5.25 41.23
N HIS A 23 -13.21 5.73 41.13
CA HIS A 23 -12.21 5.59 42.19
C HIS A 23 -12.47 6.64 43.29
N ARG A 24 -12.71 6.16 44.51
CA ARG A 24 -12.58 6.91 45.77
C ARG A 24 -11.08 7.09 46.10
N PRO A 25 -10.69 8.13 46.86
CA PRO A 25 -9.31 8.37 47.24
C PRO A 25 -8.82 7.34 48.28
N PHE A 26 -7.59 6.87 48.14
CA PHE A 26 -6.91 6.00 49.11
C PHE A 26 -6.25 6.82 50.23
N PRO A 27 -6.30 6.37 51.50
CA PRO A 27 -5.61 7.02 52.61
C PRO A 27 -4.12 6.63 52.67
N ARG A 28 -3.31 7.55 53.22
CA ARG A 28 -1.90 7.30 53.62
C ARG A 28 -1.84 6.32 54.81
N LEU A 29 -0.81 5.47 54.85
CA LEU A 29 -0.10 4.89 56.03
C LEU A 29 1.04 4.01 55.46
N ALA A 30 2.33 4.34 55.61
CA ALA A 30 3.22 4.04 56.75
C ALA A 30 3.50 2.54 56.97
N GLY A 31 4.78 2.14 56.85
CA GLY A 31 5.34 0.90 57.42
C GLY A 31 5.74 -0.19 56.41
N THR A 32 7.05 -0.40 56.26
CA THR A 32 7.67 -1.50 55.49
C THR A 32 7.83 -2.75 56.35
N PRO A 33 7.44 -3.97 55.90
CA PRO A 33 7.90 -5.22 56.48
C PRO A 33 8.87 -5.98 55.53
N PRO A 34 9.68 -6.93 56.04
CA PRO A 34 10.82 -7.48 55.32
C PRO A 34 10.46 -8.60 54.33
N ALA A 35 11.36 -8.81 53.36
CA ALA A 35 11.22 -9.73 52.24
C ALA A 35 11.13 -11.22 52.63
N PRO A 36 10.30 -12.04 51.93
CA PRO A 36 10.26 -13.48 52.14
C PRO A 36 11.36 -14.21 51.37
N ARG A 37 11.89 -15.27 52.00
CA ARG A 37 12.92 -16.18 51.49
C ARG A 37 12.45 -16.97 50.27
N LEU A 38 13.35 -17.16 49.29
CA LEU A 38 13.15 -18.03 48.13
C LEU A 38 12.99 -19.50 48.56
N ALA A 39 11.82 -20.09 48.27
CA ALA A 39 11.62 -21.52 48.26
C ALA A 39 11.92 -22.08 46.86
N THR A 40 12.73 -23.13 46.81
CA THR A 40 13.14 -23.88 45.62
C THR A 40 11.94 -24.58 44.98
N ARG A 41 11.71 -24.34 43.67
CA ARG A 41 10.76 -25.11 42.85
C ARG A 41 11.42 -26.39 42.30
N PRO A 42 10.74 -27.54 42.25
CA PRO A 42 11.27 -28.74 41.60
C PRO A 42 11.18 -28.64 40.07
N ARG A 43 12.14 -29.28 39.38
CA ARG A 43 12.28 -29.38 37.91
C ARG A 43 11.04 -29.99 37.23
N PRO A 44 10.66 -29.54 36.02
CA PRO A 44 9.68 -30.25 35.20
C PRO A 44 10.29 -31.52 34.59
N ALA A 45 9.48 -32.58 34.49
CA ALA A 45 9.82 -33.86 33.90
C ALA A 45 10.02 -33.77 32.37
N GLN A 46 10.93 -34.59 31.84
CA GLN A 46 11.20 -34.70 30.40
C GLN A 46 10.02 -35.33 29.63
N PRO A 47 9.79 -34.96 28.35
CA PRO A 47 8.77 -35.58 27.51
C PRO A 47 9.26 -36.93 26.94
N SER A 48 8.36 -37.91 26.94
CA SER A 48 8.55 -39.25 26.36
C SER A 48 8.65 -39.23 24.82
N PRO A 49 9.36 -40.17 24.18
CA PRO A 49 9.55 -40.20 22.73
C PRO A 49 8.28 -40.65 21.99
N ARG A 50 8.00 -40.01 20.84
CA ARG A 50 6.92 -40.40 19.90
C ARG A 50 7.32 -41.67 19.13
N PRO A 51 6.38 -42.58 18.80
CA PRO A 51 6.64 -43.73 17.95
C PRO A 51 6.72 -43.33 16.47
N PRO A 52 7.37 -44.15 15.61
CA PRO A 52 7.59 -43.83 14.20
C PRO A 52 6.32 -44.00 13.35
N PHE A 53 6.24 -43.18 12.30
CA PHE A 53 5.16 -43.12 11.34
C PHE A 53 5.30 -44.26 10.31
N HIS A 54 4.31 -45.14 10.19
CA HIS A 54 4.21 -46.10 9.09
C HIS A 54 3.20 -45.58 8.04
N PRO A 55 3.53 -45.59 6.73
CA PRO A 55 2.59 -45.23 5.69
C PRO A 55 1.66 -46.41 5.42
N GLN A 56 0.35 -46.25 5.65
CA GLN A 56 -0.65 -47.20 5.17
C GLN A 56 -1.15 -46.75 3.80
N THR A 57 -0.92 -47.62 2.82
CA THR A 57 -1.61 -47.67 1.54
C THR A 57 -3.07 -48.03 1.78
N GLU A 58 -4.00 -47.14 1.43
CA GLU A 58 -5.42 -47.48 1.39
C GLU A 58 -5.97 -47.50 -0.03
N THR A 59 -6.69 -48.59 -0.25
CA THR A 59 -7.35 -49.08 -1.44
C THR A 59 -8.58 -48.28 -1.82
N THR A 60 -8.78 -48.18 -3.12
CA THR A 60 -9.93 -47.60 -3.83
C THR A 60 -11.22 -48.39 -3.59
N GLN A 61 -12.23 -47.76 -2.97
CA GLN A 61 -13.66 -48.06 -3.17
C GLN A 61 -14.53 -46.79 -3.06
N PRO A 62 -15.61 -46.66 -3.83
CA PRO A 62 -16.30 -45.39 -4.06
C PRO A 62 -17.34 -45.08 -2.96
N ARG A 63 -17.38 -43.81 -2.52
CA ARG A 63 -18.41 -43.29 -1.61
C ARG A 63 -19.64 -42.76 -2.39
N PRO A 64 -20.84 -42.81 -1.79
CA PRO A 64 -22.08 -42.44 -2.47
C PRO A 64 -22.20 -40.92 -2.65
N LYS A 65 -22.87 -40.53 -3.74
CA LYS A 65 -23.12 -39.15 -4.16
C LYS A 65 -23.87 -38.39 -3.06
N SER A 66 -23.19 -37.46 -2.40
CA SER A 66 -23.84 -36.40 -1.64
C SER A 66 -24.15 -35.25 -2.58
N HIS A 67 -25.37 -34.74 -2.50
CA HIS A 67 -25.86 -33.60 -3.28
C HIS A 67 -25.05 -32.34 -2.94
N ALA A 68 -23.98 -32.10 -3.70
CA ALA A 68 -23.30 -30.82 -3.75
C ALA A 68 -24.20 -29.83 -4.49
N ASN A 69 -24.63 -28.81 -3.75
CA ASN A 69 -25.35 -27.66 -4.26
C ASN A 69 -24.40 -26.84 -5.14
N GLN A 70 -24.25 -27.23 -6.41
CA GLN A 70 -23.60 -26.44 -7.43
C GLN A 70 -24.52 -25.26 -7.78
N ARG A 71 -24.39 -24.15 -7.05
CA ARG A 71 -24.81 -22.86 -7.58
C ARG A 71 -23.85 -22.50 -8.70
N SER A 72 -24.31 -22.75 -9.92
CA SER A 72 -23.77 -22.24 -11.17
C SER A 72 -23.26 -20.81 -10.99
N LEU A 73 -22.04 -20.53 -11.46
CA LEU A 73 -21.61 -19.20 -11.86
C LEU A 73 -22.69 -18.66 -12.80
N HIS A 74 -23.43 -17.66 -12.35
CA HIS A 74 -24.48 -17.05 -13.14
C HIS A 74 -23.83 -16.24 -14.26
N THR A 75 -23.84 -16.79 -15.48
CA THR A 75 -24.02 -15.96 -16.67
C THR A 75 -25.39 -15.31 -16.53
N HIS A 76 -25.44 -14.06 -16.09
CA HIS A 76 -26.67 -13.29 -16.08
C HIS A 76 -27.05 -12.98 -17.54
N ALA A 77 -27.94 -13.78 -18.11
CA ALA A 77 -28.82 -13.28 -19.16
C ALA A 77 -29.55 -12.06 -18.60
N ALA A 78 -29.48 -10.93 -19.32
CA ALA A 78 -30.06 -9.66 -18.89
C ALA A 78 -31.54 -9.84 -18.50
N PRO A 79 -31.99 -9.29 -17.35
CA PRO A 79 -33.38 -9.38 -16.96
C PRO A 79 -34.25 -8.60 -17.96
N LEU A 80 -35.35 -9.21 -18.39
CA LEU A 80 -36.40 -8.65 -19.26
C LEU A 80 -37.20 -7.48 -18.63
N HIS A 81 -36.68 -6.83 -17.58
CA HIS A 81 -37.34 -5.73 -16.88
C HIS A 81 -36.42 -4.49 -16.80
N PRO A 82 -36.96 -3.28 -17.03
CA PRO A 82 -36.27 -2.03 -16.73
C PRO A 82 -35.76 -2.04 -15.29
N MET A 83 -34.48 -1.71 -15.10
CA MET A 83 -33.83 -1.61 -13.79
C MET A 83 -33.52 -0.14 -13.52
N ASN A 84 -33.55 0.27 -12.26
CA ASN A 84 -32.98 1.51 -11.80
C ASN A 84 -31.50 1.29 -11.48
N ILE A 85 -30.61 1.85 -12.31
CA ILE A 85 -29.17 1.60 -12.26
C ILE A 85 -28.44 2.84 -11.80
N LEU A 86 -27.61 2.69 -10.76
CA LEU A 86 -26.63 3.70 -10.37
C LEU A 86 -25.34 3.47 -11.14
N LEU A 87 -24.94 4.41 -12.01
CA LEU A 87 -23.73 4.28 -12.82
C LEU A 87 -22.61 5.13 -12.24
N ALA A 88 -21.47 4.51 -11.90
CA ALA A 88 -20.24 5.20 -11.55
C ALA A 88 -19.68 5.94 -12.78
N TYR A 89 -19.87 7.27 -12.84
CA TYR A 89 -19.67 8.07 -14.05
C TYR A 89 -18.49 9.02 -13.91
N SER A 90 -17.51 8.88 -14.80
CA SER A 90 -16.32 9.76 -14.88
C SER A 90 -16.39 10.78 -16.02
N GLY A 91 -17.31 10.62 -16.97
CA GLY A 91 -17.36 11.43 -18.19
C GLY A 91 -16.41 10.98 -19.30
N GLY A 92 -15.60 9.94 -19.07
CA GLY A 92 -14.72 9.34 -20.08
C GLY A 92 -15.47 8.50 -21.12
N LEU A 93 -14.72 7.94 -22.08
CA LEU A 93 -15.28 7.11 -23.17
C LEU A 93 -16.06 5.91 -22.65
N ASP A 94 -15.44 5.09 -21.78
CA ASP A 94 -16.02 3.84 -21.29
C ASP A 94 -17.34 4.08 -20.53
N THR A 95 -17.36 5.08 -19.64
CA THR A 95 -18.57 5.41 -18.86
C THR A 95 -19.62 6.15 -19.69
N SER A 96 -19.22 6.87 -20.75
CA SER A 96 -20.15 7.49 -21.70
C SER A 96 -20.84 6.45 -22.58
N TYR A 97 -20.07 5.52 -23.14
CA TYR A 97 -20.59 4.36 -23.87
C TYR A 97 -21.56 3.55 -23.00
N LEU A 98 -21.16 3.23 -21.77
CA LEU A 98 -21.98 2.46 -20.85
C LEU A 98 -23.30 3.18 -20.50
N THR A 99 -23.26 4.51 -20.33
CA THR A 99 -24.47 5.31 -20.08
C THR A 99 -25.42 5.23 -21.26
N ALA A 100 -24.93 5.42 -22.49
CA ALA A 100 -25.76 5.35 -23.70
C ALA A 100 -26.35 3.95 -23.91
N LYS A 101 -25.53 2.90 -23.74
CA LYS A 101 -25.94 1.50 -23.90
C LYS A 101 -27.06 1.11 -22.94
N LEU A 102 -26.86 1.31 -21.64
CA LEU A 102 -27.85 0.94 -20.63
C LEU A 102 -29.15 1.74 -20.76
N SER A 103 -29.04 3.02 -21.15
CA SER A 103 -30.23 3.87 -21.39
C SER A 103 -31.00 3.40 -22.62
N ALA A 104 -30.32 3.02 -23.71
CA ALA A 104 -30.94 2.49 -24.93
C ALA A 104 -31.58 1.10 -24.73
N GLU A 105 -31.07 0.31 -23.79
CA GLU A 105 -31.65 -0.96 -23.35
C GLU A 105 -32.92 -0.78 -22.47
N GLY A 106 -33.30 0.47 -22.16
CA GLY A 106 -34.52 0.80 -21.44
C GLY A 106 -34.37 0.87 -19.92
N HIS A 107 -33.14 0.85 -19.39
CA HIS A 107 -32.89 1.02 -17.96
C HIS A 107 -32.94 2.50 -17.55
N ALA A 108 -33.39 2.78 -16.32
CA ALA A 108 -33.35 4.11 -15.73
C ALA A 108 -31.97 4.35 -15.11
N VAL A 109 -31.08 5.04 -15.85
CA VAL A 109 -29.69 5.26 -15.42
C VAL A 109 -29.57 6.57 -14.63
N THR A 110 -29.10 6.50 -13.39
CA THR A 110 -28.62 7.66 -12.62
C THR A 110 -27.10 7.68 -12.64
N ALA A 111 -26.52 8.62 -13.38
CA ALA A 111 -25.07 8.79 -13.46
C ALA A 111 -24.55 9.54 -12.23
N VAL A 112 -23.62 8.94 -11.49
CA VAL A 112 -23.05 9.54 -10.26
C VAL A 112 -21.56 9.71 -10.42
N THR A 113 -21.09 10.95 -10.28
CA THR A 113 -19.67 11.29 -10.25
C THR A 113 -19.25 11.60 -8.82
N VAL A 114 -18.32 10.81 -8.28
CA VAL A 114 -17.71 11.08 -6.98
C VAL A 114 -16.51 11.99 -7.17
N ASP A 115 -16.62 13.21 -6.66
CA ASP A 115 -15.60 14.25 -6.76
C ASP A 115 -14.58 14.12 -5.62
N CYS A 116 -13.48 13.44 -5.93
CA CYS A 116 -12.31 13.32 -5.08
C CYS A 116 -11.28 14.44 -5.32
N GLY A 117 -11.62 15.48 -6.10
CA GLY A 117 -10.71 16.53 -6.55
C GLY A 117 -10.37 16.43 -8.04
N GLY A 118 -9.73 17.46 -8.59
CA GLY A 118 -9.29 17.49 -9.99
C GLY A 118 -10.33 17.98 -11.00
N PHE A 119 -11.50 18.44 -10.57
CA PHE A 119 -12.53 19.02 -11.45
C PHE A 119 -12.70 20.53 -11.24
N SER A 120 -12.54 21.31 -12.31
CA SER A 120 -13.00 22.69 -12.37
C SER A 120 -14.54 22.78 -12.42
N HIS A 121 -15.09 23.96 -12.10
CA HIS A 121 -16.54 24.19 -12.16
C HIS A 121 -17.12 23.99 -13.57
N SER A 122 -16.38 24.38 -14.61
CA SER A 122 -16.78 24.18 -16.01
C SER A 122 -16.77 22.70 -16.39
N GLU A 123 -15.78 21.92 -15.94
CA GLU A 123 -15.72 20.48 -16.21
C GLU A 123 -16.87 19.75 -15.53
N LYS A 124 -17.21 20.11 -14.28
CA LYS A 124 -18.38 19.52 -13.59
C LYS A 124 -19.66 19.72 -14.40
N LYS A 125 -19.90 20.94 -14.88
CA LYS A 125 -21.06 21.23 -15.74
C LYS A 125 -21.04 20.43 -17.05
N ALA A 126 -19.89 20.31 -17.69
CA ALA A 126 -19.74 19.57 -18.93
C ALA A 126 -19.99 18.06 -18.74
N VAL A 127 -19.49 17.47 -17.64
CA VAL A 127 -19.72 16.07 -17.28
C VAL A 127 -21.22 15.82 -17.04
N ALA A 128 -21.89 16.66 -16.26
CA ALA A 128 -23.32 16.52 -16.00
C ALA A 128 -24.16 16.64 -17.28
N ALA A 129 -23.88 17.65 -18.11
CA ALA A 129 -24.58 17.84 -19.38
C ALA A 129 -24.38 16.65 -20.34
N ARG A 130 -23.17 16.08 -20.37
CA ARG A 130 -22.86 14.91 -21.19
C ARG A 130 -23.65 13.68 -20.76
N ALA A 131 -23.72 13.39 -19.45
CA ALA A 131 -24.50 12.26 -18.94
C ALA A 131 -25.96 12.32 -19.39
N LEU A 132 -26.59 13.49 -19.28
CA LEU A 132 -27.98 13.70 -19.71
C LEU A 132 -28.14 13.57 -21.23
N ALA A 133 -27.21 14.10 -22.01
CA ALA A 133 -27.22 13.97 -23.48
C ALA A 133 -27.01 12.53 -23.97
N LEU A 134 -26.45 11.65 -23.13
CA LEU A 134 -26.28 10.22 -23.38
C LEU A 134 -27.52 9.39 -22.96
N GLY A 135 -28.57 10.02 -22.46
CA GLY A 135 -29.82 9.35 -22.07
C GLY A 135 -29.94 8.99 -20.59
N ALA A 136 -28.99 9.40 -19.73
CA ALA A 136 -29.16 9.23 -18.29
C ALA A 136 -30.42 9.96 -17.79
N ALA A 137 -31.21 9.29 -16.94
CA ALA A 137 -32.39 9.86 -16.31
C ALA A 137 -32.04 11.02 -15.35
N SER A 138 -30.88 10.95 -14.70
CA SER A 138 -30.34 12.03 -13.89
C SER A 138 -28.82 11.96 -13.75
N HIS A 139 -28.19 13.07 -13.36
CA HIS A 139 -26.78 13.14 -12.98
C HIS A 139 -26.62 13.73 -11.57
N ARG A 140 -25.69 13.20 -10.78
CA ARG A 140 -25.37 13.67 -9.42
C ARG A 140 -23.86 13.77 -9.20
N PHE A 141 -23.43 14.85 -8.54
CA PHE A 141 -22.10 14.94 -7.93
C PHE A 141 -22.16 14.59 -6.45
N VAL A 142 -21.21 13.78 -5.99
CA VAL A 142 -20.99 13.48 -4.58
C VAL A 142 -19.60 13.98 -4.21
N SER A 143 -19.51 15.00 -3.35
CA SER A 143 -18.21 15.48 -2.86
C SER A 143 -17.58 14.45 -1.93
N ALA A 144 -16.32 14.12 -2.17
CA ALA A 144 -15.56 13.17 -1.36
C ALA A 144 -14.19 13.70 -0.92
N LYS A 145 -13.86 14.97 -1.21
CA LYS A 145 -12.54 15.56 -0.87
C LYS A 145 -12.22 15.48 0.62
N ASP A 146 -13.17 15.89 1.47
CA ASP A 146 -12.99 15.86 2.93
C ASP A 146 -12.89 14.41 3.44
N THR A 147 -13.81 13.53 2.98
CA THR A 147 -13.78 12.10 3.31
C THR A 147 -12.46 11.44 2.90
N LEU A 148 -11.93 11.77 1.72
CA LEU A 148 -10.65 11.29 1.22
C LEU A 148 -9.51 11.78 2.11
N PHE A 149 -9.49 13.07 2.46
CA PHE A 149 -8.47 13.63 3.34
C PHE A 149 -8.47 12.95 4.72
N GLU A 150 -9.63 12.89 5.37
CA GLU A 150 -9.78 12.37 6.72
C GLU A 150 -9.46 10.87 6.79
N ARG A 151 -9.97 10.08 5.86
CA ARG A 151 -9.90 8.61 5.95
C ARG A 151 -8.70 7.99 5.25
N VAL A 152 -8.04 8.74 4.36
CA VAL A 152 -6.95 8.21 3.54
C VAL A 152 -5.71 9.09 3.63
N LEU A 153 -5.80 10.36 3.23
CA LEU A 153 -4.59 11.20 3.08
C LEU A 153 -3.92 11.48 4.42
N THR A 154 -4.70 11.64 5.49
CA THR A 154 -4.19 11.72 6.87
C THR A 154 -3.21 10.58 7.19
N HIS A 155 -3.55 9.35 6.77
CA HIS A 155 -2.73 8.18 7.02
C HIS A 155 -1.59 8.01 6.01
N LEU A 156 -1.77 8.48 4.76
CA LEU A 156 -0.65 8.56 3.80
C LEU A 156 0.43 9.52 4.28
N ILE A 157 0.03 10.68 4.81
CA ILE A 157 0.94 11.68 5.40
C ILE A 157 1.59 11.09 6.65
N ALA A 158 0.80 10.62 7.61
CA ALA A 158 1.32 10.05 8.87
C ALA A 158 2.27 8.86 8.63
N GLY A 159 2.07 8.09 7.56
CA GLY A 159 2.95 6.98 7.18
C GLY A 159 4.13 7.37 6.29
N ASN A 160 4.22 8.61 5.79
CA ASN A 160 5.14 9.00 4.71
C ASN A 160 5.06 8.05 3.50
N VAL A 161 3.86 7.63 3.12
CA VAL A 161 3.66 6.51 2.19
C VAL A 161 4.14 6.87 0.79
N ARG A 162 5.18 6.17 0.32
CA ARG A 162 5.66 6.18 -1.06
C ARG A 162 5.88 4.76 -1.53
N ARG A 163 4.97 4.25 -2.36
CA ARG A 163 5.07 2.89 -2.89
C ARG A 163 6.34 2.76 -3.74
N GLY A 164 7.15 1.75 -3.43
CA GLY A 164 8.42 1.54 -4.12
C GLY A 164 9.42 2.69 -3.91
N GLY A 165 9.23 3.49 -2.86
CA GLY A 165 10.07 4.63 -2.52
C GLY A 165 9.75 5.92 -3.29
N THR A 166 8.87 5.89 -4.30
CA THR A 166 8.61 7.07 -5.16
C THR A 166 7.15 7.48 -5.21
N TYR A 167 6.23 6.56 -5.52
CA TYR A 167 4.84 6.88 -5.87
C TYR A 167 3.95 7.14 -4.64
N PRO A 168 3.38 8.34 -4.46
CA PRO A 168 2.61 8.71 -3.27
C PRO A 168 1.14 8.25 -3.30
N LEU A 169 0.79 7.28 -4.16
CA LEU A 169 -0.56 6.70 -4.30
C LEU A 169 -1.66 7.68 -4.73
N CYS A 170 -1.34 8.63 -5.63
CA CYS A 170 -2.21 9.71 -6.11
C CYS A 170 -3.69 9.35 -6.28
N VAL A 171 -3.99 8.29 -7.06
CA VAL A 171 -5.37 7.96 -7.49
C VAL A 171 -5.80 6.57 -7.04
N ALA A 172 -4.88 5.66 -6.77
CA ALA A 172 -5.25 4.27 -6.44
C ALA A 172 -6.10 4.19 -5.16
N ALA A 173 -5.82 5.05 -4.19
CA ALA A 173 -6.43 5.01 -2.87
C ALA A 173 -7.88 5.51 -2.83
N GLU A 174 -8.23 6.48 -3.69
CA GLU A 174 -9.58 7.05 -3.73
C GLU A 174 -10.64 6.08 -4.28
N ARG A 175 -10.23 5.07 -5.08
CA ARG A 175 -11.15 4.11 -5.72
C ARG A 175 -12.01 3.35 -4.70
N SER A 176 -11.43 2.98 -3.56
CA SER A 176 -12.19 2.33 -2.48
C SER A 176 -13.22 3.28 -1.84
N ILE A 177 -12.87 4.56 -1.66
CA ILE A 177 -13.81 5.57 -1.13
C ILE A 177 -14.95 5.83 -2.12
N GLN A 178 -14.63 5.94 -3.42
CA GLN A 178 -15.63 6.11 -4.47
C GLN A 178 -16.62 4.94 -4.49
N ALA A 179 -16.11 3.71 -4.52
CA ALA A 179 -16.93 2.50 -4.49
C ALA A 179 -17.80 2.41 -3.23
N GLU A 180 -17.25 2.71 -2.05
CA GLU A 180 -17.99 2.73 -0.79
C GLU A 180 -19.17 3.72 -0.83
N LEU A 181 -18.91 4.97 -1.25
CA LEU A 181 -19.94 6.01 -1.31
C LEU A 181 -21.03 5.67 -2.33
N LEU A 182 -20.65 5.12 -3.48
CA LEU A 182 -21.59 4.68 -4.51
C LEU A 182 -22.44 3.49 -4.03
N ALA A 183 -21.84 2.53 -3.32
CA ALA A 183 -22.57 1.42 -2.71
C ALA A 183 -23.58 1.89 -1.65
N GLN A 184 -23.15 2.80 -0.77
CA GLN A 184 -24.04 3.41 0.23
C GLN A 184 -25.22 4.10 -0.43
N LEU A 185 -24.95 4.87 -1.49
CA LEU A 185 -25.98 5.57 -2.25
C LEU A 185 -26.93 4.61 -2.97
N ALA A 186 -26.39 3.55 -3.58
CA ALA A 186 -27.18 2.53 -4.27
C ALA A 186 -28.16 1.86 -3.30
N VAL A 187 -27.68 1.49 -2.11
CA VAL A 187 -28.50 0.83 -1.09
C VAL A 187 -29.51 1.81 -0.46
N SER A 188 -29.09 3.04 -0.11
CA SER A 188 -29.98 4.00 0.57
C SER A 188 -31.13 4.46 -0.32
N ASP A 189 -30.88 4.60 -1.61
CA ASP A 189 -31.84 5.14 -2.57
C ASP A 189 -32.59 4.03 -3.31
N GLY A 190 -32.32 2.75 -3.00
CA GLY A 190 -33.06 1.60 -3.51
C GLY A 190 -32.80 1.32 -5.00
N PHE A 191 -31.54 1.42 -5.45
CA PHE A 191 -31.15 1.01 -6.80
C PHE A 191 -31.08 -0.51 -6.93
N ASP A 192 -31.50 -1.03 -8.08
CA ASP A 192 -31.49 -2.47 -8.36
C ASP A 192 -30.08 -2.99 -8.64
N ALA A 193 -29.24 -2.13 -9.22
CA ALA A 193 -27.86 -2.45 -9.56
C ALA A 193 -26.95 -1.22 -9.56
N LEU A 194 -25.65 -1.47 -9.42
CA LEU A 194 -24.59 -0.50 -9.61
C LEU A 194 -23.73 -0.90 -10.81
N ALA A 195 -23.54 0.01 -11.76
CA ALA A 195 -22.72 -0.20 -12.95
C ALA A 195 -21.40 0.58 -12.89
N HIS A 196 -20.31 0.02 -13.42
CA HIS A 196 -19.03 0.73 -13.56
C HIS A 196 -18.36 0.51 -14.92
N GLY A 197 -17.58 1.50 -15.36
CA GLY A 197 -16.87 1.47 -16.65
C GLY A 197 -15.44 0.91 -16.60
N CYS A 198 -15.02 0.22 -15.54
CA CYS A 198 -13.67 -0.36 -15.47
C CYS A 198 -13.44 -1.40 -16.58
N THR A 199 -12.23 -1.43 -17.15
CA THR A 199 -11.81 -2.43 -18.14
C THR A 199 -11.17 -3.65 -17.48
N ALA A 200 -11.07 -4.76 -18.24
CA ALA A 200 -10.39 -5.98 -17.80
C ALA A 200 -8.85 -5.84 -17.70
N ALA A 201 -8.27 -4.77 -18.25
CA ALA A 201 -6.83 -4.56 -18.30
C ALA A 201 -6.27 -3.74 -17.12
N GLY A 202 -7.14 -3.13 -16.31
CA GLY A 202 -6.75 -2.21 -15.24
C GLY A 202 -6.86 -2.81 -13.84
N ASN A 203 -6.19 -2.17 -12.88
CA ASN A 203 -6.35 -2.48 -11.45
C ASN A 203 -7.72 -2.06 -10.90
N ASP A 204 -8.35 -1.06 -11.52
CA ASP A 204 -9.53 -0.41 -10.94
C ASP A 204 -10.75 -1.32 -10.87
N GLN A 205 -10.90 -2.30 -11.76
CA GLN A 205 -11.95 -3.32 -11.65
C GLN A 205 -11.87 -4.07 -10.31
N VAL A 206 -10.65 -4.46 -9.90
CA VAL A 206 -10.43 -5.20 -8.66
C VAL A 206 -10.64 -4.30 -7.46
N ARG A 207 -10.16 -3.05 -7.54
CA ARG A 207 -10.28 -2.07 -6.45
C ARG A 207 -11.74 -1.71 -6.17
N PHE A 208 -12.51 -1.46 -7.24
CA PHE A 208 -13.93 -1.16 -7.14
C PHE A 208 -14.69 -2.34 -6.58
N GLU A 209 -14.60 -3.52 -7.22
CA GLU A 209 -15.41 -4.67 -6.80
C GLU A 209 -15.03 -5.22 -5.42
N ALA A 210 -13.75 -5.18 -5.03
CA ALA A 210 -13.36 -5.56 -3.67
C ALA A 210 -14.05 -4.69 -2.61
N ALA A 211 -14.14 -3.37 -2.86
CA ALA A 211 -14.84 -2.45 -1.97
C ALA A 211 -16.36 -2.66 -2.03
N LEU A 212 -16.94 -2.86 -3.21
CA LEU A 212 -18.38 -3.14 -3.38
C LEU A 212 -18.80 -4.42 -2.67
N TRP A 213 -18.09 -5.54 -2.88
CA TRP A 213 -18.39 -6.81 -2.20
C TRP A 213 -18.20 -6.73 -0.67
N THR A 214 -17.33 -5.84 -0.19
CA THR A 214 -17.17 -5.64 1.24
C THR A 214 -18.30 -4.77 1.82
N CYS A 215 -18.71 -3.71 1.12
CA CYS A 215 -19.65 -2.72 1.64
C CYS A 215 -21.12 -3.06 1.37
N ALA A 216 -21.41 -3.73 0.26
CA ALA A 216 -22.75 -4.08 -0.19
C ALA A 216 -22.73 -5.43 -0.96
N PRO A 217 -22.47 -6.57 -0.27
CA PRO A 217 -22.30 -7.87 -0.92
C PRO A 217 -23.55 -8.36 -1.69
N GLU A 218 -24.73 -7.88 -1.33
CA GLU A 218 -26.00 -8.25 -1.97
C GLU A 218 -26.35 -7.35 -3.18
N LEU A 219 -25.58 -6.28 -3.43
CA LEU A 219 -25.83 -5.36 -4.53
C LEU A 219 -25.43 -6.01 -5.85
N THR A 220 -26.34 -6.02 -6.83
CA THR A 220 -26.02 -6.44 -8.19
C THR A 220 -25.01 -5.46 -8.81
N VAL A 221 -23.85 -5.97 -9.22
CA VAL A 221 -22.81 -5.17 -9.89
C VAL A 221 -22.78 -5.50 -11.38
N LEU A 222 -22.82 -4.46 -12.22
CA LEU A 222 -22.75 -4.56 -13.67
C LEU A 222 -21.42 -3.99 -14.17
N ALA A 223 -20.65 -4.79 -14.91
CA ALA A 223 -19.39 -4.36 -15.51
C ALA A 223 -19.30 -4.65 -17.03
N PRO A 224 -20.25 -4.20 -17.88
CA PRO A 224 -20.28 -4.59 -19.29
C PRO A 224 -19.00 -4.25 -20.07
N VAL A 225 -18.33 -3.14 -19.74
CA VAL A 225 -17.04 -2.77 -20.38
C VAL A 225 -15.95 -3.81 -20.13
N ARG A 226 -15.96 -4.45 -18.96
CA ARG A 226 -15.05 -5.57 -18.65
C ARG A 226 -15.54 -6.86 -19.30
N ASP A 227 -16.81 -7.19 -19.10
CA ASP A 227 -17.36 -8.52 -19.39
C ASP A 227 -17.58 -8.75 -20.90
N GLU A 228 -17.95 -7.72 -21.65
CA GLU A 228 -18.10 -7.75 -23.11
C GLU A 228 -16.82 -7.33 -23.86
N ALA A 229 -15.92 -6.63 -23.16
CA ALA A 229 -14.63 -6.14 -23.67
C ALA A 229 -14.71 -5.41 -25.04
N PRO A 230 -15.62 -4.43 -25.24
CA PRO A 230 -15.72 -3.70 -26.50
C PRO A 230 -14.43 -2.92 -26.77
N SER A 231 -13.96 -2.90 -28.01
CA SER A 231 -12.81 -2.07 -28.37
C SER A 231 -13.17 -0.59 -28.26
N ARG A 232 -12.17 0.28 -28.07
CA ARG A 232 -12.41 1.74 -28.10
C ARG A 232 -13.03 2.21 -29.42
N ALA A 233 -12.73 1.53 -30.53
CA ALA A 233 -13.33 1.82 -31.82
C ALA A 233 -14.82 1.47 -31.81
N ASP A 234 -15.19 0.31 -31.27
CA ASP A 234 -16.60 -0.11 -31.15
C ASP A 234 -17.39 0.84 -30.24
N GLN A 235 -16.81 1.25 -29.12
CA GLN A 235 -17.44 2.21 -28.21
C GLN A 235 -17.69 3.57 -28.89
N ARG A 236 -16.74 4.06 -29.68
CA ARG A 236 -16.89 5.31 -30.46
C ARG A 236 -17.96 5.16 -31.54
N ALA A 237 -17.89 4.09 -32.32
CA ALA A 237 -18.85 3.81 -33.37
C ALA A 237 -20.28 3.69 -32.82
N TYR A 238 -20.45 3.08 -31.64
CA TYR A 238 -21.74 2.99 -30.97
C TYR A 238 -22.29 4.38 -30.59
N LEU A 239 -21.46 5.24 -29.98
CA LEU A 239 -21.86 6.59 -29.62
C LEU A 239 -22.22 7.45 -30.84
N GLU A 240 -21.40 7.37 -31.89
CA GLU A 240 -21.63 8.10 -33.15
C GLU A 240 -22.90 7.61 -33.86
N ALA A 241 -23.13 6.30 -33.91
CA ALA A 241 -24.35 5.72 -34.48
C ALA A 241 -25.62 6.13 -33.71
N GLY A 242 -25.50 6.36 -32.40
CA GLY A 242 -26.56 6.91 -31.55
C GLY A 242 -26.72 8.43 -31.65
N GLY A 243 -25.90 9.12 -32.45
CA GLY A 243 -25.92 10.59 -32.57
C GLY A 243 -25.35 11.32 -31.35
N HIS A 244 -24.59 10.64 -30.50
CA HIS A 244 -23.99 11.23 -29.31
C HIS A 244 -22.63 11.87 -29.63
N ALA A 245 -22.36 13.02 -29.01
CA ALA A 245 -21.05 13.63 -29.07
C ALA A 245 -20.03 12.75 -28.32
N LEU A 246 -18.88 12.50 -28.96
CA LEU A 246 -17.80 11.81 -28.29
C LEU A 246 -17.27 12.68 -27.14
N PRO A 247 -16.94 12.07 -25.99
CA PRO A 247 -16.23 12.81 -24.95
C PRO A 247 -14.91 13.34 -25.51
N PRO A 248 -14.35 14.41 -24.90
CA PRO A 248 -13.02 14.90 -25.26
C PRO A 248 -12.10 13.70 -25.38
N ALA A 249 -11.43 13.58 -26.52
CA ALA A 249 -10.51 12.48 -26.71
C ALA A 249 -9.48 12.58 -25.57
N GLY A 250 -9.55 11.66 -24.60
CA GLY A 250 -8.36 11.29 -23.86
C GLY A 250 -7.39 10.87 -24.94
N GLY A 251 -6.31 11.65 -25.12
CA GLY A 251 -5.42 11.53 -26.26
C GLY A 251 -4.72 10.17 -26.30
N GLU A 252 -3.42 10.17 -26.58
CA GLU A 252 -2.63 8.95 -26.46
C GLU A 252 -2.66 8.35 -25.02
N TYR A 253 -2.96 9.18 -24.01
CA TYR A 253 -2.83 8.86 -22.59
C TYR A 253 -4.16 8.72 -21.84
N SER A 254 -4.16 7.83 -20.85
CA SER A 254 -5.17 7.71 -19.81
C SER A 254 -4.76 8.54 -18.60
N ILE A 255 -5.54 9.60 -18.33
CA ILE A 255 -5.29 10.55 -17.25
C ILE A 255 -6.31 10.34 -16.16
N ASN A 256 -5.84 10.18 -14.92
CA ASN A 256 -6.69 10.21 -13.73
C ASN A 256 -6.15 11.26 -12.77
N ALA A 257 -7.01 12.16 -12.30
CA ALA A 257 -6.67 13.22 -11.37
C ALA A 257 -7.59 13.15 -10.14
N GLY A 258 -7.01 13.38 -8.97
CA GLY A 258 -7.71 13.53 -7.69
C GLY A 258 -7.00 14.56 -6.82
N LEU A 259 -7.51 14.85 -5.62
CA LEU A 259 -6.96 15.90 -4.74
C LEU A 259 -5.45 15.73 -4.46
N TRP A 260 -5.00 14.50 -4.26
CA TRP A 260 -3.62 14.19 -3.84
C TRP A 260 -2.60 14.21 -4.99
N GLY A 261 -3.06 14.09 -6.22
CA GLY A 261 -2.20 14.03 -7.40
C GLY A 261 -2.91 13.45 -8.61
N LEU A 262 -2.16 13.39 -9.71
CA LEU A 262 -2.58 12.82 -10.98
C LEU A 262 -1.66 11.68 -11.42
N THR A 263 -2.22 10.74 -12.18
CA THR A 263 -1.50 9.66 -12.85
C THR A 263 -1.79 9.67 -14.34
N ILE A 264 -0.75 9.37 -15.12
CA ILE A 264 -0.78 9.28 -16.58
C ILE A 264 -0.31 7.87 -16.95
N GLY A 265 -1.05 7.18 -17.81
CA GLY A 265 -0.71 5.85 -18.31
C GLY A 265 -1.03 5.69 -19.80
N GLY A 266 -0.55 4.62 -20.42
CA GLY A 266 -0.70 4.38 -21.87
C GLY A 266 0.37 5.09 -22.71
N GLY A 267 0.24 5.01 -24.04
CA GLY A 267 1.22 5.56 -24.98
C GLY A 267 2.64 5.03 -24.75
N VAL A 268 3.63 5.92 -24.77
CA VAL A 268 5.04 5.63 -24.49
C VAL A 268 5.31 4.95 -23.13
N LEU A 269 4.37 5.03 -22.17
CA LEU A 269 4.48 4.39 -20.86
C LEU A 269 4.18 2.89 -20.88
N LEU A 270 3.74 2.33 -22.02
CA LEU A 270 3.65 0.88 -22.21
C LEU A 270 5.04 0.23 -22.38
N ASP A 271 6.07 1.03 -22.60
CA ASP A 271 7.49 0.65 -22.59
C ASP A 271 8.24 1.48 -21.53
N THR A 272 9.55 1.29 -21.39
CA THR A 272 10.45 1.88 -20.40
C THR A 272 11.51 2.79 -21.03
N LEU A 273 11.66 2.75 -22.35
CA LEU A 273 12.76 3.42 -23.06
C LEU A 273 12.53 4.92 -23.24
N GLU A 274 11.30 5.30 -23.60
CA GLU A 274 10.99 6.70 -23.90
C GLU A 274 10.46 7.45 -22.67
N PRO A 275 10.83 8.73 -22.51
CA PRO A 275 10.21 9.61 -21.53
C PRO A 275 8.82 10.03 -22.00
N LEU A 276 7.99 10.45 -21.04
CA LEU A 276 6.74 11.13 -21.34
C LEU A 276 7.04 12.49 -22.00
N PRO A 277 6.40 12.83 -23.13
CA PRO A 277 6.60 14.12 -23.79
C PRO A 277 6.10 15.28 -22.92
N GLU A 278 6.66 16.47 -23.11
CA GLU A 278 6.46 17.59 -22.19
C GLU A 278 4.99 18.05 -22.12
N GLU A 279 4.30 18.02 -23.26
CA GLU A 279 2.89 18.39 -23.39
C GLU A 279 1.91 17.44 -22.69
N ALA A 280 2.38 16.27 -22.26
CA ALA A 280 1.55 15.31 -21.53
C ALA A 280 1.58 15.54 -20.01
N TRP A 281 2.49 16.35 -19.48
CA TRP A 281 2.43 16.85 -18.10
C TRP A 281 1.40 17.97 -18.00
N LEU A 282 0.49 17.91 -17.04
CA LEU A 282 -0.70 18.75 -16.96
C LEU A 282 -0.66 19.74 -15.80
N TRP A 283 -0.05 19.37 -14.67
CA TRP A 283 -0.11 20.13 -13.42
C TRP A 283 1.17 20.89 -13.10
N THR A 284 2.27 20.55 -13.76
CA THR A 284 3.60 21.02 -13.41
C THR A 284 4.28 21.66 -14.61
N VAL A 285 5.14 22.64 -14.37
CA VAL A 285 6.00 23.23 -15.41
C VAL A 285 7.33 22.46 -15.53
N PRO A 286 8.01 22.50 -16.70
CA PRO A 286 9.33 21.89 -16.80
C PRO A 286 10.34 22.57 -15.87
N ALA A 287 11.20 21.77 -15.26
CA ALA A 287 12.15 22.19 -14.22
C ALA A 287 13.28 23.12 -14.74
N ALA A 288 13.53 23.13 -16.05
CA ALA A 288 14.44 24.04 -16.72
C ALA A 288 13.63 25.01 -17.58
N PRO A 289 14.02 26.29 -17.72
CA PRO A 289 13.40 27.16 -18.71
C PRO A 289 13.57 26.49 -20.07
N ALA A 290 12.46 26.25 -20.74
CA ALA A 290 12.50 25.85 -22.14
C ALA A 290 13.31 26.89 -22.91
N SER A 291 14.18 26.43 -23.80
CA SER A 291 14.59 27.23 -24.96
C SER A 291 13.32 27.87 -25.56
N PRO A 292 13.33 29.13 -26.07
CA PRO A 292 12.14 29.98 -26.28
C PRO A 292 11.07 29.48 -27.28
N ALA A 293 11.06 28.20 -27.65
CA ALA A 293 10.20 27.59 -28.65
C ALA A 293 9.14 26.61 -28.10
N ALA A 294 9.04 26.36 -26.78
CA ALA A 294 7.98 25.49 -26.24
C ALA A 294 6.70 26.29 -25.93
N PRO A 295 5.52 25.91 -26.47
CA PRO A 295 4.27 26.58 -26.15
C PRO A 295 3.91 26.35 -24.68
N ALA A 296 3.56 27.43 -23.97
CA ALA A 296 3.19 27.41 -22.57
C ALA A 296 1.94 26.56 -22.32
N ALA A 297 1.99 25.71 -21.29
CA ALA A 297 0.79 25.09 -20.71
C ALA A 297 -0.23 26.19 -20.33
N PRO A 298 -1.54 25.98 -20.55
CA PRO A 298 -2.52 27.00 -20.28
C PRO A 298 -2.60 27.24 -18.75
N ALA A 299 -2.32 28.49 -18.36
CA ALA A 299 -2.53 29.08 -17.03
C ALA A 299 -1.57 28.68 -15.89
N SER A 300 -0.26 28.52 -16.15
CA SER A 300 0.73 28.49 -15.06
C SER A 300 1.44 29.85 -14.92
N PRO A 301 1.50 30.47 -13.72
CA PRO A 301 2.30 31.68 -13.51
C PRO A 301 3.78 31.38 -13.78
N ALA A 302 4.53 32.41 -14.23
CA ALA A 302 5.95 32.30 -14.52
C ALA A 302 6.74 31.71 -13.32
N PRO A 303 7.86 30.99 -13.55
CA PRO A 303 8.66 30.40 -12.49
C PRO A 303 9.01 31.45 -11.45
N ILE A 304 8.53 31.26 -10.22
CA ILE A 304 8.91 32.10 -9.09
C ILE A 304 10.38 31.74 -8.80
N GLY A 305 11.24 32.74 -8.53
CA GLY A 305 12.64 32.51 -8.14
C GLY A 305 12.77 31.60 -6.92
N PRO A 306 13.98 31.29 -6.41
CA PRO A 306 14.16 30.39 -5.26
C PRO A 306 13.25 30.84 -4.12
N THR A 307 12.18 30.07 -3.90
CA THR A 307 11.11 30.41 -2.97
C THR A 307 11.36 29.59 -1.72
N THR A 308 11.51 30.30 -0.60
CA THR A 308 11.45 29.64 0.70
C THR A 308 9.98 29.54 1.08
N ILE A 309 9.52 28.33 1.35
CA ILE A 309 8.18 28.07 1.88
C ILE A 309 8.33 27.42 3.25
N SER A 310 7.31 27.55 4.08
CA SER A 310 7.23 26.87 5.36
C SER A 310 5.91 26.14 5.51
N VAL A 311 5.93 24.93 6.05
CA VAL A 311 4.72 24.13 6.29
C VAL A 311 4.62 23.83 7.78
N SER A 312 3.49 24.17 8.37
CA SER A 312 3.20 23.90 9.78
C SER A 312 2.36 22.64 9.94
N PHE A 313 2.69 21.84 10.94
CA PHE A 313 2.00 20.61 11.30
C PHE A 313 1.51 20.65 12.76
N LYS A 314 0.36 20.00 13.00
CA LYS A 314 -0.16 19.74 14.34
C LYS A 314 -0.67 18.32 14.42
N GLY A 315 -0.07 17.51 15.29
CA GLY A 315 -0.42 16.10 15.45
C GLY A 315 -0.29 15.32 14.13
N GLY A 316 0.76 15.59 13.35
CA GLY A 316 1.03 15.00 12.04
C GLY A 316 0.24 15.60 10.87
N LEU A 317 -0.78 16.41 11.14
CA LEU A 317 -1.62 17.01 10.10
C LEU A 317 -1.08 18.37 9.66
N PRO A 318 -1.03 18.68 8.34
CA PRO A 318 -0.66 20.01 7.87
C PRO A 318 -1.77 21.01 8.20
N THR A 319 -1.40 22.19 8.68
CA THR A 319 -2.35 23.22 9.14
C THR A 319 -2.12 24.61 8.56
N ALA A 320 -0.93 24.90 8.07
CA ALA A 320 -0.61 26.22 7.51
C ALA A 320 0.56 26.16 6.53
N VAL A 321 0.57 27.10 5.58
CA VAL A 321 1.71 27.38 4.71
C VAL A 321 2.10 28.85 4.89
N ASP A 322 3.38 29.14 5.12
CA ASP A 322 3.90 30.49 5.38
C ASP A 322 3.17 31.24 6.50
N GLY A 323 2.79 30.50 7.54
CA GLY A 323 2.06 31.02 8.69
C GLY A 323 0.58 31.29 8.45
N VAL A 324 0.09 31.10 7.21
CA VAL A 324 -1.33 31.26 6.85
C VAL A 324 -2.04 29.94 7.09
N ALA A 325 -2.95 29.91 8.06
CA ALA A 325 -3.79 28.75 8.34
C ALA A 325 -4.77 28.49 7.19
N MET A 326 -4.93 27.22 6.82
CA MET A 326 -5.80 26.78 5.72
C MET A 326 -6.50 25.49 6.11
N GLU A 327 -7.70 25.27 5.58
CA GLU A 327 -8.37 23.98 5.70
C GLU A 327 -7.63 22.92 4.87
N PRO A 328 -7.66 21.62 5.24
CA PRO A 328 -6.75 20.64 4.65
C PRO A 328 -6.86 20.47 3.13
N VAL A 329 -8.09 20.52 2.60
CA VAL A 329 -8.31 20.43 1.14
C VAL A 329 -7.78 21.66 0.43
N GLU A 330 -8.04 22.85 0.96
CA GLU A 330 -7.52 24.12 0.42
C GLU A 330 -5.99 24.15 0.47
N LEU A 331 -5.39 23.68 1.56
CA LEU A 331 -3.94 23.60 1.73
C LEU A 331 -3.30 22.71 0.66
N ILE A 332 -3.89 21.54 0.38
CA ILE A 332 -3.40 20.63 -0.66
C ILE A 332 -3.55 21.25 -2.04
N GLU A 333 -4.70 21.87 -2.35
CA GLU A 333 -4.92 22.57 -3.62
C GLU A 333 -3.93 23.74 -3.81
N TYR A 334 -3.68 24.52 -2.75
CA TYR A 334 -2.70 25.60 -2.75
C TYR A 334 -1.28 25.08 -3.00
N LEU A 335 -0.85 24.03 -2.30
CA LEU A 335 0.47 23.44 -2.49
C LEU A 335 0.62 22.77 -3.86
N ASN A 336 -0.44 22.17 -4.41
CA ASN A 336 -0.43 21.62 -5.77
C ASN A 336 -0.13 22.73 -6.79
N ALA A 337 -0.80 23.88 -6.68
CA ALA A 337 -0.56 25.03 -7.56
C ALA A 337 0.83 25.63 -7.37
N LEU A 338 1.23 25.90 -6.12
CA LEU A 338 2.50 26.54 -5.78
C LEU A 338 3.71 25.69 -6.20
N ALA A 339 3.72 24.41 -5.80
CA ALA A 339 4.83 23.51 -6.08
C ALA A 339 4.81 23.06 -7.56
N GLY A 340 3.62 22.92 -8.16
CA GLY A 340 3.48 22.62 -9.58
C GLY A 340 4.07 23.70 -10.49
N ALA A 341 3.92 24.98 -10.12
CA ALA A 341 4.55 26.10 -10.82
C ALA A 341 6.09 26.12 -10.71
N SER A 342 6.68 25.24 -9.90
CA SER A 342 8.14 25.04 -9.79
C SER A 342 8.60 23.68 -10.36
N GLY A 343 7.69 22.89 -10.95
CA GLY A 343 8.00 21.58 -11.52
C GLY A 343 8.20 20.45 -10.49
N ILE A 344 7.81 20.69 -9.23
CA ILE A 344 7.92 19.69 -8.16
C ILE A 344 6.87 18.59 -8.32
N GLY A 345 7.25 17.36 -7.98
CA GLY A 345 6.32 16.24 -7.83
C GLY A 345 6.05 15.45 -9.11
N ARG A 346 6.84 15.65 -10.17
CA ARG A 346 6.87 14.74 -11.33
C ARG A 346 7.62 13.46 -10.97
N GLY A 347 7.11 12.33 -11.43
CA GLY A 347 7.82 11.06 -11.29
C GLY A 347 7.30 9.96 -12.19
N TYR A 348 8.06 8.87 -12.28
CA TYR A 348 7.63 7.62 -12.89
C TYR A 348 7.57 6.53 -11.84
N HIS A 349 6.63 5.61 -12.00
CA HIS A 349 6.53 4.42 -11.17
C HIS A 349 6.36 3.18 -12.02
N THR A 350 7.37 2.31 -11.99
CA THR A 350 7.28 0.95 -12.52
C THR A 350 7.12 0.00 -11.35
N GLY A 351 6.04 -0.77 -11.32
CA GLY A 351 5.84 -1.72 -10.23
C GLY A 351 4.80 -2.78 -10.53
N ASP A 352 4.59 -3.67 -9.55
CA ASP A 352 3.60 -4.73 -9.66
C ASP A 352 2.18 -4.17 -9.63
N THR A 353 1.35 -4.68 -10.53
CA THR A 353 -0.09 -4.44 -10.59
C THR A 353 -0.81 -5.47 -9.72
N VAL A 354 -2.09 -5.24 -9.46
CA VAL A 354 -2.96 -6.19 -8.75
C VAL A 354 -3.17 -7.47 -9.57
N LEU A 355 -3.00 -7.37 -10.90
CA LEU A 355 -3.10 -8.48 -11.84
C LEU A 355 -1.82 -9.35 -11.89
N GLY A 356 -0.79 -9.02 -11.12
CA GLY A 356 0.47 -9.77 -11.08
C GLY A 356 1.43 -9.47 -12.24
N ILE A 357 1.10 -8.53 -13.13
CA ILE A 357 2.01 -8.03 -14.17
C ILE A 357 2.72 -6.75 -13.73
N LYS A 358 3.79 -6.36 -14.43
CA LYS A 358 4.38 -5.02 -14.28
C LYS A 358 3.53 -3.98 -15.00
N GLY A 359 3.46 -2.78 -14.42
CA GLY A 359 2.92 -1.60 -15.07
C GLY A 359 3.81 -0.40 -14.81
N ARG A 360 3.85 0.53 -15.76
CA ARG A 360 4.56 1.81 -15.66
C ARG A 360 3.56 2.94 -15.82
N ILE A 361 3.67 3.93 -14.94
CA ILE A 361 2.90 5.18 -15.01
C ILE A 361 3.84 6.37 -14.81
N ALA A 362 3.42 7.54 -15.30
CA ALA A 362 3.91 8.81 -14.82
C ALA A 362 2.91 9.39 -13.80
N PHE A 363 3.36 10.28 -12.93
CA PHE A 363 2.50 10.96 -11.96
C PHE A 363 2.96 12.38 -11.67
N GLU A 364 2.02 13.23 -11.30
CA GLU A 364 2.25 14.58 -10.80
C GLU A 364 1.58 14.69 -9.43
N ALA A 365 2.36 14.93 -8.37
CA ALA A 365 1.86 15.02 -7.00
C ALA A 365 2.58 16.13 -6.21
N PRO A 366 2.44 17.40 -6.60
CA PRO A 366 3.27 18.48 -6.04
C PRO A 366 3.05 18.68 -4.54
N ALA A 367 1.79 18.70 -4.08
CA ALA A 367 1.49 18.82 -2.65
C ALA A 367 1.99 17.61 -1.87
N ALA A 368 1.79 16.40 -2.39
CA ALA A 368 2.28 15.19 -1.74
C ALA A 368 3.80 15.22 -1.56
N GLU A 369 4.53 15.68 -2.58
CA GLU A 369 5.99 15.77 -2.54
C GLU A 369 6.46 16.74 -1.44
N VAL A 370 5.84 17.93 -1.35
CA VAL A 370 6.14 18.91 -0.30
C VAL A 370 5.79 18.36 1.09
N LEU A 371 4.57 17.84 1.25
CA LEU A 371 4.04 17.42 2.54
C LEU A 371 4.78 16.22 3.10
N LEU A 372 5.01 15.18 2.29
CA LEU A 372 5.70 13.96 2.75
C LEU A 372 7.18 14.23 3.05
N THR A 373 7.82 15.11 2.30
CA THR A 373 9.21 15.52 2.55
C THR A 373 9.31 16.31 3.86
N ALA A 374 8.46 17.32 4.05
CA ALA A 374 8.45 18.12 5.27
C ALA A 374 8.10 17.28 6.51
N HIS A 375 7.03 16.48 6.43
CA HIS A 375 6.56 15.64 7.51
C HIS A 375 7.61 14.59 7.93
N GLY A 376 8.23 13.92 6.95
CA GLY A 376 9.28 12.93 7.21
C GLY A 376 10.49 13.52 7.91
N GLU A 377 10.91 14.76 7.57
CA GLU A 377 12.00 15.45 8.25
C GLU A 377 11.62 15.87 9.68
N LEU A 378 10.41 16.39 9.90
CA LEU A 378 9.91 16.74 11.24
C LEU A 378 9.91 15.54 12.17
N GLU A 379 9.47 14.37 11.69
CA GLU A 379 9.46 13.15 12.48
C GLU A 379 10.86 12.70 12.91
N LYS A 380 11.91 13.02 12.17
CA LYS A 380 13.30 12.68 12.58
C LYS A 380 13.72 13.37 13.86
N LEU A 381 13.14 14.54 14.14
CA LEU A 381 13.40 15.29 15.37
C LEU A 381 12.47 14.90 16.52
N VAL A 382 11.34 14.27 16.23
CA VAL A 382 10.27 14.03 17.22
C VAL A 382 10.18 12.56 17.65
N LEU A 383 10.46 11.62 16.74
CA LEU A 383 10.31 10.19 16.96
C LEU A 383 11.66 9.49 17.19
N THR A 384 11.66 8.44 18.01
CA THR A 384 12.85 7.61 18.18
C THR A 384 13.19 6.85 16.88
N GLY A 385 14.45 6.37 16.79
CA GLY A 385 14.89 5.55 15.65
C GLY A 385 14.01 4.33 15.41
N ASP A 386 13.73 3.54 16.46
CA ASP A 386 12.95 2.31 16.35
C ASP A 386 11.47 2.57 16.03
N GLN A 387 10.89 3.66 16.54
CA GLN A 387 9.53 4.08 16.16
C GLN A 387 9.44 4.33 14.66
N ARG A 388 10.37 5.11 14.10
CA ARG A 388 10.41 5.38 12.66
C ARG A 388 10.66 4.11 11.85
N PHE A 389 11.65 3.31 12.25
CA PHE A 389 11.97 2.05 11.58
C PHE A 389 10.72 1.18 11.40
N TRP A 390 10.00 0.88 12.48
CA TRP A 390 8.81 0.03 12.37
C TRP A 390 7.66 0.72 11.64
N LYS A 391 7.46 2.02 11.85
CA LYS A 391 6.44 2.79 11.15
C LYS A 391 6.65 2.76 9.64
N ASP A 392 7.87 2.94 9.16
CA ASP A 392 8.20 2.97 7.72
C ASP A 392 7.95 1.61 7.05
N HIS A 393 8.31 0.49 7.72
CA HIS A 393 8.01 -0.86 7.21
C HIS A 393 6.50 -1.11 7.12
N LEU A 394 5.74 -0.63 8.10
CA LEU A 394 4.29 -0.78 8.14
C LEU A 394 3.60 0.18 7.16
N ALA A 395 4.19 1.33 6.87
CA ALA A 395 3.73 2.27 5.84
C ALA A 395 3.86 1.68 4.44
N GLU A 396 4.94 0.96 4.13
CA GLU A 396 5.06 0.23 2.87
C GLU A 396 3.98 -0.86 2.74
N LEU A 397 3.74 -1.63 3.81
CA LEU A 397 2.65 -2.61 3.83
C LEU A 397 1.28 -1.94 3.63
N TYR A 398 1.01 -0.85 4.33
CA TYR A 398 -0.23 -0.08 4.23
C TYR A 398 -0.44 0.42 2.79
N GLY A 399 0.58 1.06 2.21
CA GLY A 399 0.53 1.57 0.84
C GLY A 399 0.28 0.47 -0.19
N ARG A 400 0.90 -0.69 -0.03
CA ARG A 400 0.67 -1.87 -0.90
C ARG A 400 -0.78 -2.37 -0.80
N ARG A 401 -1.35 -2.46 0.41
CA ARG A 401 -2.74 -2.90 0.61
C ARG A 401 -3.73 -1.90 0.03
N LEU A 402 -3.49 -0.61 0.25
CA LEU A 402 -4.32 0.46 -0.29
C LEU A 402 -4.29 0.49 -1.82
N HIS A 403 -3.10 0.36 -2.42
CA HIS A 403 -2.93 0.23 -3.87
C HIS A 403 -3.69 -0.98 -4.46
N ALA A 404 -3.83 -2.06 -3.68
CA ALA A 404 -4.56 -3.26 -4.06
C ALA A 404 -6.09 -3.15 -3.87
N GLY A 405 -6.61 -2.01 -3.38
CA GLY A 405 -8.04 -1.82 -3.13
C GLY A 405 -8.53 -2.48 -1.83
N LEU A 406 -7.62 -2.92 -0.96
CA LEU A 406 -7.94 -3.63 0.28
C LEU A 406 -8.14 -2.69 1.47
N PHE A 407 -8.70 -1.50 1.22
CA PHE A 407 -8.87 -0.45 2.24
C PHE A 407 -9.74 -0.88 3.44
N HIS A 408 -10.71 -1.76 3.19
CA HIS A 408 -11.65 -2.28 4.19
C HIS A 408 -11.13 -3.50 4.95
N ASP A 409 -9.93 -3.99 4.64
CA ASP A 409 -9.29 -5.06 5.42
C ASP A 409 -9.08 -4.57 6.87
N PRO A 410 -9.47 -5.33 7.91
CA PRO A 410 -9.26 -4.96 9.31
C PRO A 410 -7.82 -4.60 9.65
N LEU A 411 -6.84 -5.17 8.93
CA LEU A 411 -5.43 -4.80 9.06
C LEU A 411 -5.20 -3.30 8.86
N MET A 412 -5.93 -2.66 7.94
CA MET A 412 -5.77 -1.23 7.66
C MET A 412 -6.03 -0.40 8.93
N ARG A 413 -7.10 -0.69 9.67
CA ARG A 413 -7.42 0.03 10.92
C ARG A 413 -6.37 -0.18 12.01
N ASN A 414 -5.77 -1.37 12.07
CA ASN A 414 -4.70 -1.68 13.02
C ASN A 414 -3.42 -0.87 12.70
N LEU A 415 -3.07 -0.75 11.42
CA LEU A 415 -1.93 0.05 10.97
C LEU A 415 -2.17 1.55 11.19
N GLU A 416 -3.36 2.03 10.88
CA GLU A 416 -3.76 3.42 11.10
C GLU A 416 -3.71 3.82 12.57
N ALA A 417 -4.12 2.92 13.48
CA ALA A 417 -4.04 3.17 14.92
C ALA A 417 -2.59 3.38 15.40
N LEU A 418 -1.63 2.63 14.84
CA LEU A 418 -0.21 2.87 15.08
C LEU A 418 0.20 4.24 14.56
N PHE A 419 -0.16 4.58 13.32
CA PHE A 419 0.19 5.87 12.73
C PHE A 419 -0.38 7.03 13.55
N THR A 420 -1.65 6.97 13.95
CA THR A 420 -2.26 7.99 14.80
C THR A 420 -1.52 8.15 16.12
N SER A 421 -1.11 7.06 16.77
CA SER A 421 -0.37 7.14 18.02
C SER A 421 1.04 7.75 17.85
N THR A 422 1.74 7.45 16.75
CA THR A 422 3.05 8.07 16.50
C THR A 422 2.94 9.57 16.25
N GLN A 423 1.80 10.06 15.75
CA GLN A 423 1.61 11.47 15.43
C GLN A 423 1.36 12.40 16.63
N GLU A 424 1.14 11.88 17.85
CA GLU A 424 0.74 12.68 19.04
C GLU A 424 1.62 13.92 19.31
N ARG A 425 2.92 13.85 18.99
CA ARG A 425 3.89 14.94 19.22
C ARG A 425 4.45 15.55 17.93
N VAL A 426 4.00 15.09 16.76
CA VAL A 426 4.51 15.57 15.46
C VAL A 426 3.87 16.92 15.16
N SER A 427 4.37 17.97 15.81
CA SER A 427 3.89 19.35 15.66
C SER A 427 5.07 20.30 15.54
N GLY A 428 4.99 21.27 14.65
CA GLY A 428 6.08 22.20 14.36
C GLY A 428 6.00 22.74 12.94
N THR A 429 6.98 23.57 12.58
CA THR A 429 7.08 24.21 11.26
C THR A 429 8.36 23.77 10.58
N VAL A 430 8.25 23.38 9.31
CA VAL A 430 9.38 22.94 8.48
C VAL A 430 9.60 23.97 7.39
N MET A 431 10.83 24.46 7.25
CA MET A 431 11.24 25.42 6.23
C MET A 431 11.89 24.67 5.07
N LEU A 432 11.42 24.94 3.86
CA LEU A 432 11.89 24.33 2.62
C LEU A 432 12.34 25.41 1.64
N GLN A 433 13.46 25.16 0.97
CA GLN A 433 13.85 25.90 -0.22
C GLN A 433 13.46 25.10 -1.46
N VAL A 434 12.76 25.76 -2.37
CA VAL A 434 12.42 25.25 -3.69
C VAL A 434 13.48 25.72 -4.69
N HIS A 435 14.12 24.78 -5.39
CA HIS A 435 15.09 25.08 -6.44
C HIS A 435 14.90 24.14 -7.63
N GLY A 436 14.36 24.68 -8.74
CA GLY A 436 13.86 23.85 -9.85
C GLY A 436 12.85 22.82 -9.32
N ALA A 437 12.95 21.57 -9.78
CA ALA A 437 12.14 20.46 -9.28
C ALA A 437 12.64 19.86 -7.94
N GLY A 438 13.58 20.52 -7.25
CA GLY A 438 14.16 20.06 -5.99
C GLY A 438 13.55 20.74 -4.75
N LEU A 439 13.39 19.96 -3.68
CA LEU A 439 13.07 20.44 -2.34
C LEU A 439 14.25 20.22 -1.40
N LEU A 440 14.68 21.27 -0.72
CA LEU A 440 15.70 21.21 0.33
C LEU A 440 15.08 21.66 1.66
N VAL A 441 15.01 20.78 2.65
CA VAL A 441 14.62 21.17 4.00
C VAL A 441 15.80 21.87 4.68
N THR A 442 15.60 23.14 5.02
CA THR A 442 16.67 24.01 5.57
C THR A 442 16.56 24.24 7.06
N GLY A 443 15.39 23.99 7.64
CA GLY A 443 15.22 24.08 9.09
C GLY A 443 13.88 23.53 9.55
N ILE A 444 13.82 23.24 10.84
CA ILE A 444 12.64 22.72 11.52
C ILE A 444 12.57 23.38 12.88
N ASP A 445 11.44 24.00 13.18
CA ASP A 445 11.10 24.49 14.50
C ASP A 445 10.01 23.61 15.13
N THR A 446 10.27 23.04 16.30
CA THR A 446 9.31 22.18 16.98
C THR A 446 9.50 22.23 18.49
N PRO A 447 8.40 22.31 19.27
CA PRO A 447 8.45 22.22 20.73
C PRO A 447 8.81 20.81 21.24
N HIS A 448 8.85 19.80 20.36
CA HIS A 448 9.09 18.40 20.70
C HIS A 448 10.43 17.86 20.18
N SER A 449 11.40 18.74 19.95
CA SER A 449 12.73 18.37 19.45
C SER A 449 13.50 17.51 20.45
N MET A 450 13.76 16.26 20.09
CA MET A 450 14.67 15.36 20.80
C MET A 450 16.13 15.88 20.78
N LEU A 451 16.50 16.64 19.75
CA LEU A 451 17.80 17.30 19.66
C LEU A 451 17.92 18.40 20.72
N ALA A 452 16.89 19.24 20.88
CA ALA A 452 16.87 20.30 21.89
C ALA A 452 16.74 19.77 23.33
N ALA A 453 16.09 18.61 23.50
CA ALA A 453 15.99 17.92 24.79
C ALA A 453 17.34 17.38 25.30
N SER A 454 18.34 17.23 24.42
CA SER A 454 19.65 16.73 24.78
C SER A 454 20.58 17.86 25.26
N ASP A 455 21.24 17.61 26.39
CA ASP A 455 22.35 18.44 26.85
C ASP A 455 23.67 18.08 26.14
N ALA A 456 23.74 17.07 25.28
CA ALA A 456 24.92 16.77 24.45
C ALA A 456 24.97 17.65 23.18
N ARG A 457 26.14 17.73 22.53
CA ARG A 457 26.29 18.25 21.16
C ARG A 457 27.13 17.30 20.33
N TYR A 458 26.53 16.74 19.29
CA TYR A 458 27.20 15.80 18.40
C TYR A 458 28.51 16.38 17.84
N GLY A 459 29.59 15.60 17.92
CA GLY A 459 30.92 16.03 17.46
C GLY A 459 31.67 17.02 18.38
N GLU A 460 30.99 17.63 19.36
CA GLU A 460 31.60 18.67 20.21
C GLU A 460 31.70 18.25 21.68
N ARG A 461 30.59 17.80 22.30
CA ARG A 461 30.58 17.44 23.72
C ARG A 461 29.57 16.33 24.05
N PRO A 462 29.94 15.37 24.92
CA PRO A 462 29.01 14.37 25.43
C PRO A 462 27.96 15.00 26.37
N ALA A 463 26.89 14.25 26.66
CA ALA A 463 25.94 14.58 27.73
C ALA A 463 26.65 14.63 29.08
N ALA A 464 26.23 15.50 30.00
CA ALA A 464 26.90 15.69 31.29
C ALA A 464 26.95 14.40 32.13
N ALA A 465 25.93 13.54 31.98
CA ALA A 465 25.83 12.28 32.70
C ALA A 465 26.53 11.09 32.01
N ALA A 466 27.09 11.26 30.81
CA ALA A 466 27.70 10.16 30.07
C ALA A 466 29.12 9.82 30.59
N ASP A 467 29.41 8.53 30.83
CA ASP A 467 30.79 8.04 30.99
C ASP A 467 31.35 7.67 29.60
N PRO A 468 32.35 8.41 29.07
CA PRO A 468 32.93 8.12 27.76
C PRO A 468 33.49 6.70 27.62
N ARG A 469 33.91 6.05 28.72
CA ARG A 469 34.47 4.69 28.69
C ARG A 469 33.39 3.63 28.46
N ALA A 470 32.13 3.92 28.77
CA ALA A 470 31.01 3.00 28.54
C ALA A 470 30.83 2.67 27.05
N ALA A 471 31.19 3.60 26.15
CA ALA A 471 31.14 3.40 24.71
C ALA A 471 32.01 2.22 24.23
N VAL A 472 33.15 1.96 24.88
CA VAL A 472 34.04 0.84 24.52
C VAL A 472 33.38 -0.51 24.80
N GLY A 473 32.73 -0.63 25.96
CA GLY A 473 31.99 -1.83 26.34
C GLY A 473 30.84 -2.08 25.36
N LEU A 474 30.04 -1.04 25.08
CA LEU A 474 28.93 -1.14 24.13
C LEU A 474 29.41 -1.52 22.72
N ALA A 475 30.48 -0.89 22.21
CA ALA A 475 31.04 -1.20 20.90
C ALA A 475 31.49 -2.66 20.78
N ARG A 476 32.14 -3.21 21.82
CA ARG A 476 32.51 -4.63 21.87
C ARG A 476 31.29 -5.53 21.83
N THR A 477 30.25 -5.22 22.61
CA THR A 477 29.00 -6.01 22.63
C THR A 477 28.29 -5.96 21.28
N MET A 478 28.18 -4.79 20.64
CA MET A 478 27.56 -4.63 19.33
C MET A 478 28.33 -5.36 18.22
N ALA A 479 29.67 -5.41 18.30
CA ALA A 479 30.50 -6.08 17.32
C ALA A 479 30.46 -7.62 17.43
N GLU A 480 30.01 -8.18 18.56
CA GLU A 480 30.16 -9.61 18.85
C GLU A 480 29.46 -10.53 17.84
N PRO A 481 28.20 -10.29 17.41
CA PRO A 481 27.55 -11.13 16.40
C PRO A 481 28.34 -11.18 15.07
N ALA A 482 28.84 -10.03 14.61
CA ALA A 482 29.63 -9.95 13.38
C ALA A 482 31.01 -10.61 13.54
N ARG A 483 31.64 -10.46 14.71
CA ARG A 483 32.91 -11.13 15.05
C ARG A 483 32.76 -12.64 15.04
N LEU A 484 31.68 -13.17 15.61
CA LEU A 484 31.37 -14.60 15.62
C LEU A 484 31.06 -15.12 14.21
N PHE A 485 30.29 -14.39 13.42
CA PHE A 485 30.04 -14.71 12.01
C PHE A 485 31.34 -14.82 11.21
N ALA A 486 32.24 -13.84 11.35
CA ALA A 486 33.55 -13.87 10.69
C ALA A 486 34.43 -15.03 11.18
N ALA A 487 34.43 -15.31 12.48
CA ALA A 487 35.19 -16.41 13.06
C ALA A 487 34.69 -17.79 12.60
N ALA A 488 33.37 -17.94 12.40
CA ALA A 488 32.76 -19.18 11.91
C ALA A 488 33.08 -19.49 10.43
N ALA A 489 33.59 -18.52 9.67
CA ALA A 489 34.05 -18.73 8.29
C ALA A 489 35.43 -19.40 8.20
N ALA A 490 36.18 -19.48 9.31
CA ALA A 490 37.39 -20.30 9.37
C ALA A 490 37.00 -21.79 9.45
N PRO A 491 37.71 -22.69 8.74
CA PRO A 491 37.47 -24.13 8.88
C PRO A 491 37.63 -24.51 10.35
N ALA A 492 36.66 -25.26 10.87
CA ALA A 492 36.73 -25.76 12.23
C ALA A 492 38.07 -26.49 12.41
N PRO A 493 38.84 -26.22 13.49
CA PRO A 493 40.02 -27.02 13.77
C PRO A 493 39.59 -28.48 13.82
N GLU A 494 40.38 -29.37 13.19
CA GLU A 494 40.07 -30.81 13.23
C GLU A 494 39.83 -31.23 14.69
N PRO A 495 38.78 -32.03 14.95
CA PRO A 495 38.48 -32.48 16.30
C PRO A 495 39.68 -33.27 16.84
N THR A 496 40.46 -32.66 17.74
CA THR A 496 41.68 -33.23 18.34
C THR A 496 41.39 -34.29 19.42
N ASN A 497 40.20 -34.89 19.40
CA ASN A 497 39.86 -35.99 20.27
C ASN A 497 38.96 -36.99 19.54
N VAL A 498 39.56 -37.78 18.66
CA VAL A 498 39.10 -39.16 18.52
C VAL A 498 39.66 -39.87 19.76
N LEU A 499 38.83 -40.06 20.79
CA LEU A 499 39.16 -41.00 21.86
C LEU A 499 39.29 -42.37 21.22
N SER A 500 40.53 -42.80 20.98
CA SER A 500 40.85 -44.16 20.57
C SER A 500 40.61 -45.07 21.76
N PHE A 501 39.44 -45.72 21.78
CA PHE A 501 39.19 -46.82 22.71
C PHE A 501 40.04 -48.02 22.29
N PRO A 502 40.80 -48.65 23.20
CA PRO A 502 41.51 -49.89 22.89
C PRO A 502 40.48 -50.99 22.59
N ALA A 503 40.74 -51.78 21.53
CA ALA A 503 39.90 -52.90 21.17
C ALA A 503 39.78 -53.90 22.35
N PRO A 504 38.59 -54.46 22.61
CA PRO A 504 38.42 -55.41 23.70
C PRO A 504 39.23 -56.68 23.43
N ALA A 505 39.92 -57.17 24.46
CA ALA A 505 40.69 -58.41 24.41
C ALA A 505 39.78 -59.61 24.05
N PRO A 506 40.27 -60.57 23.24
CA PRO A 506 39.46 -61.68 22.78
C PRO A 506 39.03 -62.55 23.96
N THR A 507 37.73 -62.64 24.18
CA THR A 507 37.15 -63.53 25.18
C THR A 507 37.27 -64.97 24.67
N GLN A 508 38.07 -65.79 25.33
CA GLN A 508 38.04 -67.25 25.12
C GLN A 508 36.68 -67.76 25.60
N VAL A 509 35.81 -68.11 24.65
CA VAL A 509 34.63 -68.93 24.95
C VAL A 509 35.00 -70.38 24.66
N ALA A 510 34.96 -71.16 25.74
CA ALA A 510 35.22 -72.58 25.76
C ALA A 510 34.27 -73.36 24.83
N THR A 511 34.86 -74.37 24.22
CA THR A 511 34.27 -75.42 23.40
C THR A 511 33.04 -76.06 24.02
N GLY A 512 31.97 -76.19 23.26
CA GLY A 512 30.84 -77.06 23.60
C GLY A 512 29.80 -77.11 22.49
N VAL A 513 29.81 -78.23 21.76
CA VAL A 513 28.82 -78.73 20.79
C VAL A 513 29.11 -78.44 19.31
N GLU A 514 29.44 -79.53 18.60
CA GLU A 514 29.63 -79.71 17.16
C GLU A 514 28.40 -80.51 16.61
N PRO A 515 28.25 -80.76 15.29
CA PRO A 515 27.78 -79.85 14.25
C PRO A 515 26.47 -80.35 13.58
N GLN A 516 25.74 -79.45 12.89
CA GLN A 516 24.89 -79.87 11.76
C GLN A 516 25.32 -79.15 10.48
N LYS A 517 25.70 -79.99 9.51
CA LYS A 517 26.05 -79.64 8.12
C LYS A 517 24.78 -79.27 7.34
N GLN A 518 24.84 -78.23 6.52
CA GLN A 518 24.35 -78.31 5.14
C GLN A 518 24.88 -77.18 4.23
N ASN A 519 25.72 -77.63 3.30
CA ASN A 519 25.86 -77.28 1.89
C ASN A 519 26.38 -75.92 1.40
N ALA A 520 27.51 -76.07 0.70
CA ALA A 520 28.16 -75.19 -0.25
C ALA A 520 27.38 -75.01 -1.57
N ALA A 521 27.68 -73.91 -2.28
CA ALA A 521 27.97 -73.80 -3.72
C ALA A 521 27.79 -72.32 -4.15
N VAL A 522 28.85 -71.56 -4.42
CA VAL A 522 29.63 -71.46 -5.68
C VAL A 522 29.09 -70.39 -6.66
N SER A 523 30.03 -69.57 -7.13
CA SER A 523 30.09 -68.76 -8.37
C SER A 523 29.36 -67.42 -8.41
N GLN A 524 30.10 -66.30 -8.45
CA GLN A 524 30.78 -65.67 -9.60
C GLN A 524 29.88 -64.61 -10.24
N ILE A 525 30.33 -63.35 -10.24
CA ILE A 525 30.68 -62.60 -11.46
C ILE A 525 31.64 -61.50 -11.02
N ALA A 526 32.83 -61.55 -11.60
CA ALA A 526 33.83 -60.50 -11.59
C ALA A 526 34.11 -60.16 -13.05
N THR A 527 34.08 -58.87 -13.39
CA THR A 527 34.84 -58.18 -14.44
C THR A 527 34.50 -56.68 -14.28
N ALA A 528 35.37 -55.69 -14.46
CA ALA A 528 36.81 -55.58 -14.47
C ALA A 528 37.10 -54.06 -14.32
N SER A 529 38.17 -53.75 -13.59
CA SER A 529 38.87 -52.46 -13.39
C SER A 529 39.58 -51.96 -14.70
N PRO A 530 40.43 -50.90 -14.72
CA PRO A 530 40.36 -49.55 -14.13
C PRO A 530 41.06 -48.41 -14.97
N VAL A 531 40.93 -47.15 -14.49
CA VAL A 531 41.99 -46.12 -14.25
C VAL A 531 42.68 -45.31 -15.41
N ILE A 532 42.94 -44.05 -15.03
CA ILE A 532 43.95 -43.02 -15.40
C ILE A 532 43.34 -41.76 -16.09
N GLU A 533 43.12 -40.60 -15.45
CA GLU A 533 43.98 -39.60 -14.73
C GLU A 533 44.32 -38.36 -15.60
N ALA A 534 44.00 -37.16 -15.06
CA ALA A 534 44.67 -35.85 -15.17
C ALA A 534 45.06 -35.26 -16.55
N ALA A 535 45.13 -33.95 -16.80
CA ALA A 535 44.80 -32.68 -16.15
C ALA A 535 45.23 -31.56 -17.13
N MET A 536 44.93 -30.31 -16.78
CA MET A 536 45.68 -29.07 -17.06
C MET A 536 45.07 -28.04 -18.03
N THR A 537 44.68 -26.92 -17.40
CA THR A 537 45.01 -25.52 -17.74
C THR A 537 44.42 -24.84 -18.98
N GLY A 538 43.86 -23.65 -18.75
CA GLY A 538 43.68 -22.61 -19.76
C GLY A 538 43.05 -21.36 -19.16
N SER A 539 43.87 -20.34 -18.92
CA SER A 539 43.47 -19.00 -18.47
C SER A 539 42.91 -18.13 -19.60
N CYS A 540 42.19 -17.09 -19.18
CA CYS A 540 41.91 -15.81 -19.86
C CYS A 540 40.87 -15.77 -21.00
N GLY A 541 39.94 -14.83 -20.81
CA GLY A 541 38.91 -14.34 -21.73
C GLY A 541 38.02 -13.37 -20.98
#